data_AF-A0A3D5USY3-F1
#
_entry.id   AF-A0A3D5USY3-F1
#
_cell.length_a   1.000
_cell.length_b   1.000
_cell.length_c   1.000
_cell.angle_alpha   90.00
_cell.angle_beta   90.00
_cell.angle_gamma   90.00
#
_symmetry.space_group_name_H-M   'P 1'
#
loop_
_entity.id
_entity.type
_entity.pdbx_description
1 polymer ?
#
loop_
_entity_poly.entity_id
_entity_poly.type
_entity_poly.pdbx_seq_one_letter_code
_entity_poly.pdbx_strand_id
1 'polypeptide(L)' 'IHGWKKNGWKNAKKEPVKNAELWQRLEKAIEQHDVSWHWVKGHSGHPENERADALARQGMAPYLSNPK' A
#
# COMPACT_ATOMS: atom_id res chain seq x y z
N ILE A 1 11.45 -0.58 -4.85
CA ILE A 1 11.71 0.70 -4.14
C ILE A 1 13.13 1.25 -4.38
N HIS A 2 14.18 0.42 -4.42
CA HIS A 2 15.58 0.88 -4.56
C HIS A 2 15.84 1.78 -5.78
N GLY A 3 15.29 1.45 -6.96
CA GLY A 3 15.43 2.29 -8.14
C GLY A 3 14.78 3.67 -7.99
N TRP A 4 13.62 3.74 -7.33
CA TRP A 4 12.96 5.01 -7.03
C TRP A 4 13.76 5.84 -6.03
N LYS A 5 14.27 5.23 -4.95
CA LYS A 5 15.15 5.90 -3.97
C LYS A 5 16.40 6.47 -4.63
N LYS A 6 17.06 5.68 -5.49
CA LYS A 6 18.24 6.12 -6.25
C LYS A 6 17.95 7.31 -7.17
N ASN A 7 16.76 7.36 -7.76
CA ASN A 7 16.33 8.45 -8.64
C ASN A 7 15.61 9.58 -7.89
N GLY A 8 15.75 9.67 -6.56
CA GLY A 8 15.15 10.74 -5.76
C GLY A 8 13.62 10.76 -5.81
N TRP A 9 13.00 9.58 -5.85
CA TRP A 9 11.55 9.37 -5.93
C TRP A 9 10.88 9.92 -7.18
N LYS A 10 11.62 9.95 -8.30
CA LYS A 10 11.13 10.45 -9.60
C LYS A 10 10.99 9.33 -10.63
N ASN A 11 9.99 9.47 -11.51
CA ASN A 11 9.77 8.62 -12.67
C ASN A 11 10.71 9.03 -13.84
N ALA A 12 10.60 8.34 -14.99
CA ALA A 12 11.42 8.64 -16.17
C ALA A 12 11.20 10.07 -16.74
N LYS A 13 10.05 10.69 -16.45
CA LYS A 13 9.71 12.07 -16.84
C LYS A 13 10.19 13.11 -15.81
N LYS A 14 10.93 12.70 -14.78
CA LYS A 14 11.39 13.53 -13.64
C LYS A 14 10.28 14.04 -12.73
N GLU A 15 9.08 13.47 -12.83
CA GLU A 15 7.95 13.78 -11.94
C GLU A 15 7.99 12.85 -10.73
N PRO A 16 7.42 13.23 -9.57
CA PRO A 16 7.28 12.33 -8.43
C PRO A 16 6.60 11.01 -8.84
N VAL A 17 7.08 9.89 -8.31
CA VAL A 17 6.36 8.61 -8.47
C VAL A 17 4.98 8.71 -7.81
N LYS A 18 4.00 8.01 -8.37
CA LYS A 18 2.64 7.98 -7.81
C LYS A 18 2.70 7.46 -6.36
N ASN A 19 2.04 8.18 -5.46
CA ASN A 19 1.97 7.88 -4.03
C ASN A 19 3.35 7.83 -3.34
N ALA A 20 4.31 8.66 -3.78
CA ALA A 20 5.68 8.69 -3.24
C ALA A 20 5.71 8.85 -1.71
N GLU A 21 4.78 9.62 -1.15
CA GLU A 21 4.61 9.85 0.28
C GLU A 21 4.25 8.57 1.06
N LEU A 22 3.35 7.74 0.51
CA LEU A 22 2.98 6.47 1.14
C LEU A 22 4.13 5.46 1.07
N TRP A 23 4.86 5.41 -0.05
CA TRP A 23 6.02 4.53 -0.19
C TRP A 23 7.18 4.91 0.72
N GLN A 24 7.46 6.21 0.88
CA GLN A 24 8.48 6.68 1.83
C GLN A 24 8.10 6.37 3.28
N ARG A 25 6.81 6.52 3.63
CA ARG A 25 6.32 6.16 4.96
C ARG A 25 6.42 4.66 5.21
N LEU A 26 6.09 3.83 4.21
CA LEU A 26 6.25 2.37 4.31
C LEU A 26 7.72 1.98 4.47
N GLU A 27 8.62 2.57 3.68
CA GLU A 27 10.06 2.30 3.79
C GLU A 27 10.57 2.55 5.22
N LYS A 28 10.28 3.74 5.75
CA LYS A 28 10.67 4.09 7.12
C LYS A 28 10.12 3.13 8.17
N ALA A 29 8.92 2.60 7.96
CA ALA A 29 8.30 1.65 8.88
C ALA A 29 8.98 0.26 8.81
N ILE A 30 9.33 -0.21 7.62
CA ILE A 30 9.96 -1.53 7.45
C ILE A 30 11.44 -1.54 7.84
N GLU A 31 12.13 -0.39 7.83
CA GLU A 31 13.53 -0.29 8.29
C GLU A 31 13.73 -0.74 9.74
N GLN A 32 12.67 -0.73 10.56
CA GLN A 32 12.71 -1.09 11.99
C GLN A 32 12.52 -2.59 12.24
N HIS A 33 12.23 -3.37 11.20
CA HIS A 33 11.80 -4.76 11.32
C HIS A 33 12.44 -5.65 10.25
N ASP A 34 12.59 -6.93 10.56
CA ASP A 34 12.88 -7.93 9.53
C ASP A 34 11.55 -8.40 8.92
N VAL A 35 11.26 -7.93 7.69
CA VAL A 35 9.97 -8.12 7.04
C VAL A 35 10.05 -9.15 5.93
N SER A 36 9.32 -10.26 6.10
CA SER A 36 9.13 -11.28 5.06
C SER A 36 7.80 -11.10 4.33
N TRP A 37 7.87 -10.76 3.04
CA TRP A 37 6.69 -10.53 2.20
C TRP A 37 6.13 -11.83 1.65
N HIS A 38 4.84 -12.06 1.86
CA HIS A 38 4.11 -13.23 1.35
C HIS A 38 2.99 -12.77 0.41
N TRP A 39 3.14 -13.04 -0.88
CA TRP A 39 2.14 -12.71 -1.89
C TRP A 39 1.12 -13.83 -1.96
N VAL A 40 -0.07 -13.60 -1.41
CA VAL A 40 -1.18 -14.55 -1.47
C VAL A 40 -1.95 -14.38 -2.78
N LYS A 41 -2.45 -15.50 -3.33
CA LYS A 41 -3.39 -15.44 -4.47
C LYS A 41 -4.71 -14.85 -3.98
N GLY A 42 -5.29 -13.96 -4.79
CA GLY A 42 -6.60 -13.38 -4.50
C GLY A 42 -7.72 -14.41 -4.56
N HIS A 43 -8.73 -14.17 -3.73
CA HIS A 43 -9.99 -14.91 -3.56
C HIS A 43 -9.87 -16.27 -2.84
N SER A 44 -10.14 -16.17 -1.53
CA SER A 44 -10.37 -17.19 -0.52
C SER A 44 -9.24 -18.16 -0.17
N GLY A 45 -9.03 -18.33 1.13
CA GLY A 45 -8.09 -19.30 1.70
C GLY A 45 -7.28 -18.80 2.89
N HIS A 46 -7.31 -17.49 3.18
CA HIS A 46 -6.64 -16.91 4.35
C HIS A 46 -7.64 -16.09 5.16
N PRO A 47 -8.19 -16.64 6.26
CA PRO A 47 -9.17 -15.96 7.11
C PRO A 47 -8.71 -14.57 7.58
N GLU A 48 -7.41 -14.39 7.81
CA GLU A 48 -6.81 -13.11 8.22
C GLU A 48 -6.88 -12.05 7.11
N ASN A 49 -6.63 -12.45 5.86
CA ASN A 49 -6.74 -11.56 4.71
C ASN A 49 -8.20 -11.21 4.40
N GLU A 50 -9.11 -12.17 4.53
CA GLU A 50 -10.56 -11.92 4.39
C GLU A 50 -11.06 -10.94 5.47
N ARG A 51 -10.57 -11.08 6.71
CA ARG A 51 -10.85 -10.13 7.78
C ARG A 51 -10.28 -8.73 7.49
N ALA A 52 -9.06 -8.64 6.98
CA ALA A 52 -8.46 -7.36 6.60
C ALA A 52 -9.25 -6.65 5.49
N ASP A 53 -9.73 -7.38 4.49
CA ASP A 53 -10.60 -6.86 3.43
C ASP A 53 -11.96 -6.37 3.97
N ALA A 54 -12.60 -7.14 4.86
CA ALA A 54 -13.85 -6.72 5.49
C ALA A 54 -13.69 -5.42 6.29
N LEU A 55 -12.60 -5.30 7.07
CA LEU A 55 -12.27 -4.08 7.82
C LEU A 55 -11.99 -2.89 6.89
N ALA A 56 -11.29 -3.12 5.76
CA ALA A 56 -11.05 -2.07 4.77
C ALA A 56 -12.36 -1.55 4.16
N ARG A 57 -13.31 -2.44 3.82
CA ARG A 57 -14.65 -2.05 3.33
C ARG A 57 -15.44 -1.28 4.37
N GLN A 58 -15.38 -1.70 5.64
CA GLN A 58 -16.03 -0.99 6.73
C GLN A 58 -15.44 0.42 6.90
N GLY A 59 -14.12 0.58 6.79
CA GLY A 59 -13.45 1.88 6.84
C GLY A 59 -13.86 2.83 5.71
N MET A 60 -14.34 2.31 4.59
CA MET A 60 -14.88 3.11 3.49
C MET A 60 -16.31 3.63 3.75
N ALA A 61 -17.06 3.07 4.71
CA ALA A 61 -18.47 3.40 4.93
C ALA A 61 -18.74 4.93 5.05
N PRO A 62 -17.93 5.73 5.77
CA PRO A 62 -18.14 7.19 5.85
C PRO A 62 -17.92 7.95 4.54
N TYR A 63 -17.27 7.33 3.55
CA TYR A 63 -16.90 7.94 2.27
C TYR A 63 -17.79 7.47 1.11
N LEU A 64 -18.68 6.50 1.35
CA LEU A 64 -19.61 5.97 0.36
C LEU A 64 -20.89 6.81 0.22
N SER A 65 -21.10 7.81 1.08
CA SER A 65 -22.21 8.76 0.94
C SER A 65 -21.84 9.93 0.03
N ASN A 66 -21.94 9.69 -1.27
CA ASN A 66 -22.34 10.73 -2.21
C ASN A 66 -23.19 10.08 -3.31
N PRO A 67 -24.48 9.81 -3.06
CA PRO A 67 -25.39 9.47 -4.14
C PRO A 67 -25.41 10.68 -5.09
N LYS A 68 -24.99 10.46 -6.34
CA LYS A 68 -25.33 11.37 -7.43
C LYS A 68 -26.84 11.48 -7.56
#